data_AF-A0A183KBR9-F1
#
_entry.id   AF-A0A183KBR9-F1
#
_cell.length_a   1.000
_cell.length_b   1.000
_cell.length_c   1.000
_cell.angle_alpha   90.00
_cell.angle_beta   90.00
_cell.angle_gamma   90.00
#
_symmetry.space_group_name_H-M   'P 1'
#
loop_
_entity.id
_entity.type
_entity.pdbx_description
1 polymer ?
#
loop_
_entity_poly.entity_id
_entity_poly.type
_entity_poly.pdbx_seq_one_letter_code
_entity_poly.pdbx_strand_id
1 'polypeptide(L)'
;MLHTLFRKIWEKERMPTDWNDGYLIKIPKKGDLSKCKNYSGTTILSVPGKFFNRMLLNWLEYSVEIQLQDQQAGFRKDRSCTDRIPTLRIIVEQSVEWNSSLYINFIDYEKAFDSVDRRTLWRLIRHYGVPGKIVDTVRDSYDGLQCKVVH
;
A
#
# COMPACT_ATOMS: atom_id res chain seq x y z
N MET A 1 -0.44 4.96 -28.57
CA MET A 1 -0.07 3.56 -28.26
C MET A 1 -0.50 3.15 -26.85
N LEU A 2 -0.02 3.80 -25.77
CA LEU A 2 -0.39 3.45 -24.38
C LEU A 2 -1.89 3.58 -24.09
N HIS A 3 -2.55 4.64 -24.57
CA HIS A 3 -3.99 4.82 -24.39
C HIS A 3 -4.81 3.64 -24.96
N THR A 4 -4.45 3.14 -26.15
CA THR A 4 -5.11 1.97 -26.77
C THR A 4 -4.89 0.70 -25.94
N LEU A 5 -3.68 0.52 -25.40
CA LEU A 5 -3.35 -0.58 -24.52
C LEU A 5 -4.17 -0.52 -23.21
N PHE A 6 -4.20 0.63 -22.54
CA PHE A 6 -4.94 0.81 -21.30
C PHE A 6 -6.44 0.65 -21.50
N ARG A 7 -6.98 1.11 -22.63
CA ARG A 7 -8.38 0.86 -22.99
C ARG A 7 -8.66 -0.64 -23.12
N LYS A 8 -7.78 -1.38 -23.80
CA LYS A 8 -7.91 -2.82 -23.95
C LYS A 8 -7.83 -3.56 -22.60
N ILE A 9 -6.92 -3.13 -21.72
CA ILE A 9 -6.83 -3.64 -20.34
C ILE A 9 -8.13 -3.36 -19.59
N TRP A 10 -8.66 -2.14 -19.69
CA TRP A 10 -9.90 -1.77 -19.04
C TRP A 10 -11.11 -2.57 -19.54
N GLU A 11 -11.24 -2.77 -20.85
CA GLU A 11 -12.33 -3.55 -21.43
C GLU A 11 -12.26 -5.02 -21.04
N LYS A 12 -11.06 -5.62 -21.07
CA LYS A 12 -10.85 -7.05 -20.82
C LYS A 12 -10.57 -7.42 -19.38
N GLU A 13 -10.24 -6.44 -18.52
CA GLU A 13 -9.80 -6.63 -17.14
C GLU A 13 -8.60 -7.57 -17.02
N ARG A 14 -7.72 -7.54 -18.03
CA ARG A 14 -6.54 -8.41 -18.15
C ARG A 14 -5.29 -7.58 -18.38
N MET A 15 -4.30 -7.78 -17.52
CA MET A 15 -2.97 -7.20 -17.64
C MET A 15 -2.18 -7.87 -18.77
N PRO A 16 -1.29 -7.14 -19.44
CA PRO A 16 -0.32 -7.75 -20.33
C PRO A 16 0.59 -8.68 -19.54
N THR A 17 0.78 -9.91 -20.03
CA THR A 17 1.64 -10.91 -19.39
C THR A 17 3.07 -10.42 -19.19
N ASP A 18 3.57 -9.59 -20.10
CA ASP A 18 4.91 -9.01 -20.04
C ASP A 18 5.10 -8.08 -18.83
N TRP A 19 4.02 -7.65 -18.18
CA TRP A 19 4.08 -6.83 -16.97
C TRP A 19 4.16 -7.65 -15.69
N ASN A 20 3.98 -8.97 -15.80
CA ASN A 20 4.07 -9.87 -14.66
C ASN A 20 5.53 -10.09 -14.21
N ASP A 21 6.50 -9.77 -15.07
CA ASP A 21 7.92 -9.86 -14.76
C ASP A 21 8.40 -8.62 -13.99
N GLY A 22 8.80 -8.85 -12.74
CA GLY A 22 9.42 -7.85 -11.86
C GLY A 22 10.89 -8.14 -11.56
N TYR A 23 11.63 -7.11 -11.18
CA TYR A 23 12.99 -7.24 -10.64
C TYR A 23 12.97 -6.97 -9.13
N LEU A 24 13.36 -7.96 -8.32
CA LEU A 24 13.45 -7.80 -6.87
C LEU A 24 14.83 -7.25 -6.51
N ILE A 25 14.86 -6.02 -5.99
CA ILE A 25 16.07 -5.39 -5.46
C ILE A 25 16.06 -5.50 -3.95
N LYS A 26 17.19 -5.94 -3.37
CA LYS A 26 17.40 -5.99 -1.92
C LYS A 26 17.96 -4.66 -1.44
N ILE A 27 17.20 -3.96 -0.60
CA ILE A 27 17.64 -2.70 0.02
C ILE A 27 18.08 -3.01 1.45
N PRO A 28 19.34 -2.70 1.83
CA PRO A 28 19.82 -2.94 3.19
C PRO A 28 19.08 -2.06 4.20
N LYS A 29 18.62 -2.66 5.31
CA LYS A 29 18.11 -1.98 6.51
C LYS A 29 19.21 -1.90 7.57
N LYS A 30 18.93 -1.15 8.64
CA LYS A 30 19.81 -1.10 9.82
C LYS A 30 19.98 -2.49 10.44
N GLY A 31 21.18 -2.79 10.91
CA GLY A 31 21.53 -4.04 11.59
C GLY A 31 22.57 -4.87 10.84
N ASP A 32 22.69 -6.14 11.24
CA ASP A 32 23.64 -7.11 10.69
C ASP A 32 23.25 -7.57 9.28
N LEU A 33 24.03 -7.17 8.27
CA LEU A 33 23.77 -7.46 6.85
C LEU A 33 24.02 -8.93 6.46
N SER A 34 24.59 -9.76 7.34
CA SER A 34 24.63 -11.21 7.10
C SER A 34 23.24 -11.86 7.19
N LYS A 35 22.28 -11.20 7.85
CA LYS A 35 20.93 -11.71 8.08
C LYS A 35 19.95 -11.22 7.02
N CYS A 36 19.33 -12.15 6.29
CA CYS A 36 18.34 -11.86 5.24
C CYS A 36 17.20 -10.93 5.70
N LYS A 37 16.74 -11.06 6.96
CA LYS A 37 15.69 -10.20 7.54
C LYS A 37 16.02 -8.70 7.57
N ASN A 38 17.30 -8.35 7.52
CA ASN A 38 17.76 -6.97 7.49
C ASN A 38 17.83 -6.41 6.07
N TYR A 39 17.19 -7.06 5.09
CA TYR A 39 16.93 -6.51 3.77
C TYR A 39 15.43 -6.29 3.56
N SER A 40 15.09 -5.19 2.89
CA SER A 40 13.77 -4.98 2.30
C SER A 40 13.82 -5.39 0.84
N GLY A 41 12.96 -6.33 0.44
CA GLY A 41 12.75 -6.61 -0.97
C GLY A 41 11.84 -5.55 -1.59
N THR A 42 12.29 -4.88 -2.64
CA THR A 42 11.47 -3.95 -3.42
C THR A 42 11.39 -4.46 -4.85
N THR A 43 10.17 -4.77 -5.31
CA THR A 43 9.93 -5.19 -6.68
C THR A 43 9.80 -3.98 -7.61
N ILE A 44 10.63 -3.94 -8.64
CA ILE A 44 10.54 -2.97 -9.73
C ILE A 44 9.74 -3.58 -10.88
N LEU A 45 8.57 -3.00 -11.12
CA LEU A 45 7.70 -3.31 -12.26
C LEU A 45 8.07 -2.47 -13.49
N SER A 46 7.55 -2.87 -14.66
CA SER A 46 7.65 -2.12 -15.90
C SER A 46 7.12 -0.68 -15.76
N VAL A 47 7.76 0.27 -16.45
CA VAL A 47 7.32 1.68 -16.49
C VAL A 47 5.84 1.84 -16.89
N PRO A 48 5.35 1.21 -17.98
CA PRO A 48 3.93 1.33 -18.34
C PRO A 48 3.00 0.68 -17.31
N GLY A 49 3.43 -0.41 -16.64
CA GLY A 49 2.68 -1.02 -15.55
C GLY A 49 2.57 -0.12 -14.33
N LYS A 50 3.66 0.55 -13.94
CA LYS A 50 3.64 1.56 -12.86
C LYS A 50 2.70 2.71 -13.18
N PHE A 51 2.71 3.19 -14.43
CA PHE A 51 1.81 4.26 -14.85
C PHE A 51 0.34 3.83 -14.75
N PHE A 52 0.02 2.63 -15.23
CA PHE A 52 -1.34 2.10 -15.12
C PHE A 52 -1.76 1.89 -13.65
N ASN A 53 -0.88 1.35 -12.82
CA ASN A 53 -1.12 1.20 -11.38
C ASN A 53 -1.36 2.55 -10.69
N ARG A 54 -0.69 3.62 -11.12
CA ARG A 54 -0.94 4.97 -10.62
C ARG A 54 -2.34 5.47 -11.01
N MET A 55 -2.83 5.16 -12.20
CA MET A 55 -4.20 5.48 -12.59
C MET A 55 -5.23 4.72 -11.73
N LEU A 56 -5.02 3.41 -11.53
CA LEU A 56 -5.86 2.59 -10.65
C LEU A 56 -5.88 3.15 -9.23
N LEU A 57 -4.70 3.52 -8.70
CA LEU A 57 -4.56 4.10 -7.37
C LEU A 57 -5.38 5.39 -7.22
N ASN A 58 -5.34 6.29 -8.20
CA ASN A 58 -6.15 7.53 -8.13
C ASN A 58 -7.66 7.24 -8.05
N TRP A 59 -8.14 6.18 -8.73
CA TRP A 59 -9.55 5.78 -8.64
C TRP A 59 -9.88 5.11 -7.30
N LEU A 60 -8.97 4.30 -6.77
CA LEU A 60 -9.11 3.69 -5.45
C LEU A 60 -9.14 4.74 -4.35
N GLU A 61 -8.22 5.71 -4.40
CA GLU A 61 -8.13 6.83 -3.47
C GLU A 61 -9.47 7.58 -3.40
N TYR A 62 -10.08 7.90 -4.55
CA TYR A 62 -11.37 8.59 -4.59
C TYR A 62 -12.48 7.83 -3.83
N SER A 63 -12.59 6.53 -4.02
CA SER A 63 -13.63 5.72 -3.35
C SER A 63 -13.36 5.50 -1.87
N VAL A 64 -12.10 5.21 -1.52
CA VAL A 64 -11.71 4.80 -0.17
C VAL A 64 -11.62 6.00 0.78
N GLU A 65 -11.20 7.17 0.30
CA GLU A 65 -10.99 8.37 1.13
C GLU A 65 -12.26 8.81 1.87
N ILE A 66 -13.44 8.60 1.25
CA ILE A 66 -14.76 8.93 1.84
C ILE A 66 -15.03 8.11 3.10
N GLN A 67 -14.46 6.90 3.20
CA GLN A 67 -14.74 5.96 4.27
C GLN A 67 -13.61 5.86 5.31
N LEU A 68 -12.44 6.43 5.04
CA LEU A 68 -11.29 6.35 5.95
C LEU A 68 -11.42 7.30 7.14
N GLN A 69 -11.26 6.75 8.34
CA GLN A 69 -11.28 7.50 9.59
C GLN A 69 -10.21 8.59 9.64
N ASP A 70 -10.55 9.71 10.30
CA ASP A 70 -9.67 10.87 10.37
C ASP A 70 -8.39 10.68 11.19
N GLN A 71 -8.36 9.64 12.02
CA GLN A 71 -7.20 9.26 12.81
C GLN A 71 -6.11 8.65 11.92
N GLN A 72 -6.49 7.97 10.82
CA GLN A 72 -5.55 7.40 9.86
C GLN A 72 -4.85 8.52 9.09
N ALA A 73 -3.52 8.55 9.18
CA ALA A 73 -2.69 9.54 8.50
C ALA A 73 -1.75 8.92 7.46
N GLY A 74 -1.38 7.64 7.62
CA GLY A 74 -0.48 6.96 6.70
C GLY A 74 -1.06 6.85 5.29
N PHE A 75 -0.24 7.14 4.28
CA PHE A 75 -0.57 7.03 2.85
C PHE A 75 -1.78 7.86 2.38
N ARG A 76 -2.16 8.90 3.13
CA ARG A 76 -3.24 9.83 2.74
C ARG A 76 -2.66 11.18 2.31
N LYS A 77 -3.34 11.80 1.35
CA LYS A 77 -2.97 13.13 0.87
C LYS A 77 -3.15 14.16 1.98
N ASP A 78 -2.26 15.14 2.04
CA ASP A 78 -2.35 16.30 2.95
C ASP A 78 -2.37 15.92 4.45
N ARG A 79 -1.85 14.73 4.80
CA ARG A 79 -1.71 14.26 6.18
C ARG A 79 -0.29 13.79 6.43
N SER A 80 0.27 14.18 7.57
CA SER A 80 1.66 13.85 7.89
C SER A 80 1.89 13.62 9.38
N CYS A 81 3.06 13.09 9.73
CA CYS A 81 3.49 12.95 11.12
C CYS A 81 3.60 14.30 11.85
N THR A 82 3.73 15.41 11.11
CA THR A 82 3.75 16.78 11.66
C THR A 82 2.49 17.12 12.44
N ASP A 83 1.35 16.52 12.09
CA ASP A 83 0.08 16.79 12.77
C ASP A 83 -0.14 15.78 13.90
N ARG A 84 0.25 14.51 13.68
CA ARG A 84 0.00 13.41 14.63
C ARG A 84 0.91 13.45 15.87
N ILE A 85 2.17 13.85 15.71
CA ILE A 85 3.12 13.94 16.83
C ILE A 85 2.68 14.98 17.86
N PRO A 86 2.32 16.23 17.47
CA PRO A 86 1.77 17.20 18.40
C PRO A 86 0.46 16.74 19.06
N THR A 87 -0.44 16.09 18.32
CA THR A 87 -1.67 15.54 18.93
C THR A 87 -1.35 14.57 20.06
N LEU A 88 -0.42 13.62 19.85
CA LEU A 88 0.00 12.70 20.90
C LEU A 88 0.63 13.44 22.09
N ARG A 89 1.46 14.46 21.81
CA ARG A 89 2.09 15.28 22.84
C ARG A 89 1.05 16.02 23.69
N ILE A 90 0.02 16.60 23.08
CA ILE A 90 -1.07 17.28 23.80
C ILE A 90 -1.80 16.30 24.71
N ILE A 91 -2.10 15.08 24.24
CA ILE A 91 -2.76 14.05 25.06
C ILE A 91 -1.92 13.71 26.30
N VAL A 92 -0.59 13.59 26.13
CA VAL A 92 0.35 13.34 27.23
C VAL A 92 0.36 14.52 28.21
N GLU A 93 0.51 15.74 27.71
CA GLU A 93 0.57 16.95 28.54
C GLU A 93 -0.71 17.18 29.34
N GLN A 94 -1.87 17.01 28.70
CA GLN A 94 -3.17 17.09 29.37
C GLN A 94 -3.34 16.01 30.45
N SER A 95 -2.88 14.79 30.18
CA SER A 95 -3.00 13.71 31.17
C SER A 95 -2.20 14.02 32.44
N VAL A 96 -1.03 14.64 32.28
CA VAL A 96 -0.18 15.12 33.39
C VAL A 96 -0.86 16.27 34.14
N GLU A 97 -1.36 17.28 33.42
CA GLU A 97 -2.03 18.45 34.01
C GLU A 97 -3.24 18.05 34.87
N TRP A 98 -4.03 17.08 34.40
CA TRP A 98 -5.24 16.62 35.09
C TRP A 98 -4.98 15.47 36.07
N ASN A 99 -3.71 15.09 36.28
CA ASN A 99 -3.30 13.96 37.12
C ASN A 99 -4.09 12.66 36.82
N SER A 100 -4.30 12.40 35.53
CA SER A 100 -5.04 11.23 35.04
C SER A 100 -4.08 10.14 34.56
N SER A 101 -4.45 8.88 34.76
CA SER A 101 -3.66 7.76 34.28
C SER A 101 -3.74 7.64 32.75
N LEU A 102 -2.59 7.68 32.07
CA LEU A 102 -2.48 7.48 30.63
C LEU A 102 -1.62 6.25 30.32
N TYR A 103 -2.10 5.40 29.40
CA TYR A 103 -1.38 4.26 28.86
C TYR A 103 -1.27 4.38 27.35
N ILE A 104 -0.07 4.19 26.81
CA ILE A 104 0.21 4.30 25.36
C ILE A 104 0.82 2.98 24.88
N ASN A 105 0.23 2.40 23.85
CA ASN A 105 0.71 1.17 23.21
C ASN A 105 1.17 1.46 21.78
N PHE A 106 2.42 1.09 21.48
CA PHE A 106 2.96 1.15 20.12
C PHE A 106 2.86 -0.25 19.49
N ILE A 107 2.13 -0.35 18.39
CA ILE A 107 1.88 -1.60 17.66
C ILE A 107 2.55 -1.47 16.29
N ASP A 108 3.41 -2.44 15.94
CA ASP A 108 4.05 -2.53 14.64
C ASP A 108 3.86 -3.94 14.06
N TYR A 109 3.61 -4.03 12.75
CA TYR A 109 3.39 -5.30 12.06
C TYR A 109 4.66 -5.74 11.35
N GLU A 110 5.16 -6.93 11.68
CA GLU A 110 6.28 -7.53 10.95
C GLU A 110 5.88 -7.82 9.50
N LYS A 111 6.64 -7.28 8.53
CA LYS A 111 6.45 -7.52 7.09
C LYS A 111 5.02 -7.29 6.60
N ALA A 112 4.40 -6.20 7.05
CA ALA A 112 2.99 -5.88 6.80
C ALA A 112 2.53 -6.03 5.34
N PHE A 113 3.35 -5.69 4.35
CA PHE A 113 3.01 -5.83 2.92
C PHE A 113 3.09 -7.28 2.42
N ASP A 114 4.01 -8.08 2.95
CA ASP A 114 4.22 -9.47 2.55
C ASP A 114 3.19 -10.40 3.21
N SER A 115 2.64 -10.01 4.36
CA SER A 115 1.73 -10.82 5.18
C SER A 115 0.24 -10.61 4.89
N VAL A 116 -0.13 -9.74 3.94
CA VAL A 116 -1.55 -9.44 3.64
C VAL A 116 -2.24 -10.64 2.97
N ASP A 117 -3.33 -11.14 3.57
CA ASP A 117 -4.20 -12.10 2.89
C ASP A 117 -4.97 -11.42 1.73
N ARG A 118 -4.60 -11.79 0.51
CA ARG A 118 -5.14 -11.18 -0.72
C ARG A 118 -6.65 -11.42 -0.86
N ARG A 119 -7.17 -12.58 -0.41
CA ARG A 119 -8.61 -12.87 -0.50
C ARG A 119 -9.42 -11.90 0.35
N THR A 120 -8.96 -11.64 1.57
CA THR A 120 -9.56 -10.65 2.48
C THR A 120 -9.41 -9.24 1.93
N LEU A 121 -8.24 -8.89 1.36
CA LEU A 121 -8.02 -7.58 0.75
C LEU A 121 -9.06 -7.27 -0.36
N TRP A 122 -9.33 -8.20 -1.27
CA TRP A 122 -10.32 -7.98 -2.33
C TRP A 122 -11.74 -7.78 -1.79
N ARG A 123 -12.10 -8.49 -0.71
CA ARG A 123 -13.39 -8.31 -0.04
C ARG A 123 -13.48 -6.95 0.64
N LEU A 124 -12.41 -6.51 1.31
CA LEU A 124 -12.34 -5.21 1.96
C LEU A 124 -12.46 -4.08 0.93
N ILE A 125 -11.69 -4.10 -0.16
CA ILE A 125 -11.73 -3.05 -1.18
C ILE A 125 -13.15 -2.90 -1.75
N ARG A 126 -13.88 -4.00 -1.98
CA ARG A 126 -15.29 -3.95 -2.39
C ARG A 126 -16.22 -3.42 -1.30
N HIS A 127 -15.98 -3.79 -0.04
CA HIS A 127 -16.72 -3.26 1.10
C HIS A 127 -16.55 -1.74 1.23
N TYR A 128 -15.36 -1.23 0.91
CA TYR A 128 -15.04 0.19 0.84
C TYR A 128 -15.65 0.92 -0.38
N GLY A 129 -16.58 0.29 -1.11
CA GLY A 129 -17.36 0.93 -2.18
C GLY A 129 -16.64 1.02 -3.53
N VAL A 130 -15.48 0.39 -3.69
CA VAL A 130 -14.77 0.38 -4.97
C VAL A 130 -15.52 -0.49 -6.00
N PRO A 131 -15.76 0.01 -7.23
CA PRO A 131 -16.40 -0.75 -8.29
C PRO A 131 -15.69 -2.08 -8.59
N GLY A 132 -16.48 -3.15 -8.76
CA GLY A 132 -15.98 -4.51 -9.00
C GLY A 132 -14.94 -4.60 -10.12
N LYS A 133 -15.18 -3.91 -11.24
CA LYS A 133 -14.27 -3.81 -12.38
C LYS A 133 -12.85 -3.34 -12.01
N ILE A 134 -12.73 -2.35 -11.13
CA ILE A 134 -11.43 -1.87 -10.64
C ILE A 134 -10.78 -2.94 -9.77
N VAL A 135 -11.55 -3.56 -8.86
CA VAL A 135 -11.05 -4.62 -7.98
C VAL A 135 -10.57 -5.82 -8.79
N ASP A 136 -11.31 -6.23 -9.82
CA ASP A 136 -10.95 -7.35 -10.68
C ASP A 136 -9.70 -7.04 -11.51
N THR A 137 -9.57 -5.81 -12.02
CA THR A 137 -8.36 -5.33 -12.71
C THR A 137 -7.14 -5.29 -11.79
N VAL A 138 -7.30 -4.81 -10.55
CA VAL A 138 -6.23 -4.83 -9.54
C VAL A 138 -5.88 -6.27 -9.17
N ARG A 139 -6.86 -7.15 -8.98
CA ARG A 139 -6.61 -8.56 -8.67
C ARG A 139 -5.78 -9.23 -9.76
N ASP A 140 -6.12 -9.01 -11.03
CA ASP A 140 -5.40 -9.59 -12.17
C ASP A 140 -3.94 -9.09 -12.22
N SER A 141 -3.64 -7.87 -11.78
CA SER A 141 -2.25 -7.39 -11.69
C SER A 141 -1.40 -8.09 -10.64
N TYR A 142 -2.01 -8.82 -9.70
CA TYR A 142 -1.31 -9.67 -8.74
C TYR A 142 -1.19 -11.13 -9.20
N ASP A 143 -1.93 -11.53 -10.23
CA ASP A 143 -1.97 -12.91 -10.70
C ASP A 143 -0.79 -13.20 -11.64
N GLY A 144 -0.12 -14.33 -11.42
CA GLY A 144 1.04 -14.73 -12.22
C GLY A 144 2.28 -13.83 -12.12
N LEU A 145 2.38 -12.93 -11.13
CA LEU A 145 3.58 -12.13 -10.87
C LEU A 145 4.79 -13.03 -10.61
N GLN A 146 5.87 -12.79 -11.34
CA GLN A 146 7.17 -13.42 -11.16
C GLN A 146 8.23 -12.37 -10.90
N CYS A 147 9.22 -12.70 -10.07
CA CYS A 147 10.29 -11.77 -9.73
C CYS A 147 11.65 -12.43 -9.91
N LYS A 148 12.54 -11.76 -10.65
CA LYS A 148 13.96 -12.11 -10.73
C LYS A 148 14.73 -11.33 -9.69
N VAL A 149 15.48 -12.03 -8.84
CA VAL A 149 16.31 -11.39 -7.82
C VAL A 149 17.54 -10.80 -8.49
N VAL A 150 17.72 -9.48 -8.35
CA VAL A 150 18.92 -8.79 -8.82
C VAL A 150 19.95 -8.83 -7.69
N HIS A 151 21.15 -9.31 -8.00
CA HIS A 151 22.27 -9.43 -7.06
C HIS A 151 23.03 -8.12 -6.93
#